data_AF-A0A7C6I0Y9-F1
#
_entry.id   AF-A0A7C6I0Y9-F1
#
_cell.length_a   1.000
_cell.length_b   1.000
_cell.length_c   1.000
_cell.angle_alpha   90.00
_cell.angle_beta   90.00
_cell.angle_gamma   90.00
#
_symmetry.space_group_name_H-M   'P 1'
#
loop_
_entity.id
_entity.type
_entity.pdbx_description
1 polymer ?
#
loop_
_entity_poly.entity_id
_entity_poly.type
_entity_poly.pdbx_seq_one_letter_code
_entity_poly.pdbx_strand_id
1 'polypeptide(L)'
;VETAKDGNLWVSTTGSPHKISKVDSKTYAIIKENDISVGSVNNGWGSTPGITAKGDTLYYTGGGTTIYRHIFSTGESKEMVNAKTLVPNANMAYNGPGVHPITGDVYLNTIKGYGWDFTINNISVFNFDEDLISPLKANYEDYTRFPAGIFFLENFRISSTLFSESSDNATPGFDIE
;
A
#
# COMPACT_ATOMS: atom_id res chain seq x y z
N VAL A 1 -9.04 0.56 -0.13
CA VAL A 1 -9.01 0.35 -1.59
C VAL A 1 -7.68 0.85 -2.09
N GLU A 2 -7.06 0.13 -3.03
CA GLU A 2 -5.79 0.48 -3.67
C GLU A 2 -5.90 0.21 -5.18
N THR A 3 -5.19 0.96 -6.02
CA THR A 3 -5.24 0.74 -7.48
C THR A 3 -4.32 -0.41 -7.88
N ALA A 4 -4.81 -1.33 -8.69
CA ALA A 4 -4.01 -2.40 -9.28
C ALA A 4 -3.31 -1.94 -10.55
N LYS A 5 -2.20 -2.60 -10.91
CA LYS A 5 -1.38 -2.26 -12.09
C LYS A 5 -2.17 -2.30 -13.41
N ASP A 6 -3.17 -3.17 -13.50
CA ASP A 6 -4.03 -3.34 -14.67
C ASP A 6 -5.24 -2.38 -14.70
N GLY A 7 -5.26 -1.39 -13.80
CA GLY A 7 -6.34 -0.40 -13.71
C GLY A 7 -7.58 -0.88 -12.95
N ASN A 8 -7.57 -2.11 -12.44
CA ASN A 8 -8.59 -2.62 -11.53
C ASN A 8 -8.33 -2.16 -10.08
N LEU A 9 -9.20 -2.55 -9.15
CA LEU A 9 -9.10 -2.17 -7.75
C LEU A 9 -8.76 -3.37 -6.87
N TRP A 10 -7.86 -3.15 -5.93
CA TRP A 10 -7.68 -3.99 -4.75
C TRP A 10 -8.57 -3.50 -3.62
N VAL A 11 -9.37 -4.39 -3.05
CA VAL A 11 -10.29 -4.06 -1.95
C VAL A 11 -10.06 -5.03 -0.81
N SER A 12 -9.73 -4.51 0.37
CA SER A 12 -9.68 -5.29 1.60
C SER A 12 -10.98 -5.12 2.38
N THR A 13 -11.56 -6.22 2.86
CA THR A 13 -12.76 -6.21 3.70
C THR A 13 -12.51 -6.89 5.03
N THR A 14 -13.00 -6.27 6.10
CA THR A 14 -12.97 -6.86 7.44
C THR A 14 -14.11 -7.86 7.61
N GLY A 15 -13.86 -8.99 8.27
CA GLY A 15 -14.83 -10.06 8.46
C GLY A 15 -14.17 -11.30 9.06
N SER A 16 -14.92 -12.40 9.12
CA SER A 16 -14.43 -13.72 9.53
C SER A 16 -14.70 -14.72 8.41
N PRO A 17 -13.74 -14.98 7.49
CA PRO A 17 -12.39 -14.41 7.44
C PRO A 17 -12.34 -12.99 6.85
N HIS A 18 -11.21 -12.31 7.06
CA HIS A 18 -10.84 -11.12 6.30
C HIS A 18 -10.62 -11.50 4.83
N LYS A 19 -10.92 -10.58 3.89
CA LYS A 19 -10.70 -10.84 2.46
C LYS A 19 -9.91 -9.73 1.78
N ILE A 20 -9.18 -10.11 0.74
CA ILE A 20 -8.71 -9.21 -0.30
C ILE A 20 -9.37 -9.64 -1.60
N SER A 21 -10.00 -8.70 -2.31
CA SER A 21 -10.69 -8.91 -3.57
C SER A 21 -10.07 -8.05 -4.66
N LYS A 22 -10.02 -8.61 -5.88
CA LYS A 22 -9.81 -7.83 -7.10
C LYS A 22 -11.15 -7.47 -7.69
N VAL A 23 -11.39 -6.19 -7.90
CA VAL A 23 -12.66 -5.64 -8.38
C VAL A 23 -12.42 -4.92 -9.69
N ASP A 24 -13.25 -5.22 -10.69
CA ASP A 24 -13.25 -4.52 -11.96
C ASP A 24 -13.63 -3.05 -11.75
N SER A 25 -12.78 -2.12 -12.19
CA SER A 25 -12.97 -0.70 -11.88
C SER A 25 -14.09 -0.03 -12.67
N LYS A 26 -14.58 -0.67 -13.75
CA LYS A 26 -15.63 -0.13 -14.63
C LYS A 26 -17.02 -0.66 -14.29
N THR A 27 -17.08 -1.93 -13.91
CA THR A 27 -18.33 -2.67 -13.66
C THR A 27 -18.60 -2.92 -12.19
N TYR A 28 -17.59 -2.74 -11.34
CA TYR A 28 -17.62 -3.03 -9.91
C TYR A 28 -17.83 -4.52 -9.56
N ALA A 29 -17.69 -5.41 -10.54
CA ALA A 29 -17.76 -6.85 -10.32
C ALA A 29 -16.51 -7.36 -9.60
N ILE A 30 -16.70 -8.31 -8.67
CA ILE A 30 -15.58 -9.04 -8.06
C ILE A 30 -15.04 -10.01 -9.11
N ILE A 31 -13.77 -9.84 -9.49
CA ILE A 31 -13.06 -10.72 -10.42
C ILE A 31 -12.61 -11.99 -9.70
N LYS A 32 -12.04 -11.81 -8.49
CA LYS A 32 -11.59 -12.88 -7.61
C LYS A 32 -11.52 -12.34 -6.18
N GLU A 33 -11.65 -13.22 -5.21
CA GLU A 33 -11.39 -12.93 -3.80
C GLU A 33 -10.54 -14.04 -3.19
N ASN A 34 -9.69 -13.65 -2.23
CA ASN A 34 -8.94 -14.56 -1.39
C ASN A 34 -9.27 -14.26 0.08
N ASP A 35 -9.43 -15.31 0.86
CA ASP A 35 -9.41 -15.22 2.30
C ASP A 35 -7.99 -14.93 2.79
N ILE A 36 -7.87 -14.13 3.85
CA ILE A 36 -6.60 -13.83 4.50
C ILE A 36 -6.40 -14.78 5.66
N SER A 37 -5.37 -15.63 5.55
CA SER A 37 -5.07 -16.70 6.50
C SER A 37 -4.16 -16.26 7.66
N VAL A 38 -3.47 -15.12 7.52
CA VAL A 38 -2.53 -14.61 8.53
C VAL A 38 -2.67 -13.09 8.68
N GLY A 39 -2.69 -12.60 9.92
CA GLY A 39 -2.80 -11.18 10.23
C GLY A 39 -4.21 -10.61 10.02
N SER A 40 -4.31 -9.29 9.95
CA SER A 40 -5.58 -8.58 9.73
C SER A 40 -5.41 -7.43 8.75
N VAL A 41 -6.43 -7.15 7.94
CA VAL A 41 -6.50 -5.96 7.07
C VAL A 41 -7.20 -4.78 7.75
N ASN A 42 -7.60 -4.93 9.02
CA ASN A 42 -8.27 -3.88 9.79
C ASN A 42 -7.27 -2.80 10.21
N ASN A 43 -7.28 -1.65 9.54
CA ASN A 43 -6.38 -0.53 9.88
C ASN A 43 -6.92 0.37 11.02
N GLY A 44 -8.03 0.00 11.66
CA GLY A 44 -8.65 0.75 12.75
C GLY A 44 -8.96 2.21 12.36
N TRP A 45 -8.38 3.14 13.11
CA TRP A 45 -8.52 4.59 12.92
C TRP A 45 -7.45 5.18 11.98
N GLY A 46 -6.72 4.34 11.25
CA GLY A 46 -5.74 4.78 10.27
C GLY A 46 -6.37 5.59 9.15
N SER A 47 -5.68 6.66 8.73
CA SER A 47 -6.08 7.54 7.63
C SER A 47 -5.60 7.06 6.25
N THR A 48 -4.86 5.95 6.20
CA THR A 48 -4.42 5.32 4.94
C THR A 48 -5.17 4.02 4.69
N PRO A 49 -5.18 3.53 3.44
CA PRO A 49 -5.67 2.20 3.13
C PRO A 49 -5.02 1.12 4.02
N GLY A 50 -5.81 0.11 4.41
CA GLY A 50 -5.31 -1.03 5.20
C GLY A 50 -4.45 -2.02 4.42
N ILE A 51 -4.33 -1.83 3.10
CA ILE A 51 -3.50 -2.60 2.19
C ILE A 51 -2.74 -1.64 1.27
N THR A 52 -1.56 -2.05 0.83
CA THR A 52 -0.79 -1.43 -0.26
C THR A 52 -0.28 -2.52 -1.19
N ALA A 53 0.00 -2.23 -2.47
CA ALA A 53 0.30 -3.26 -3.44
C ALA A 53 1.40 -2.89 -4.45
N LYS A 54 2.20 -3.88 -4.83
CA LYS A 54 3.06 -3.84 -6.01
C LYS A 54 2.74 -5.04 -6.88
N GLY A 55 2.03 -4.80 -7.98
CA GLY A 55 1.57 -5.87 -8.85
C GLY A 55 0.61 -6.82 -8.12
N ASP A 56 0.99 -8.10 -8.04
CA ASP A 56 0.22 -9.18 -7.39
C ASP A 56 0.53 -9.37 -5.89
N THR A 57 1.52 -8.62 -5.39
CA THR A 57 1.96 -8.70 -3.98
C THR A 57 1.35 -7.55 -3.19
N LEU A 58 0.62 -7.87 -2.13
CA LEU A 58 -0.01 -6.91 -1.22
C LEU A 58 0.63 -6.98 0.16
N TYR A 59 0.72 -5.83 0.82
CA TYR A 59 1.21 -5.72 2.19
C TYR A 59 0.18 -5.04 3.08
N TYR A 60 0.12 -5.48 4.34
CA TYR A 60 -0.79 -4.98 5.35
C TYR A 60 -0.24 -5.21 6.75
N THR A 61 -0.79 -4.51 7.74
CA THR A 61 -0.32 -4.59 9.14
C THR A 61 -1.42 -4.77 10.17
N GLY A 62 -2.69 -4.61 9.79
CA GLY A 62 -3.80 -4.63 10.74
C GLY A 62 -3.72 -3.53 11.79
N GLY A 63 -3.14 -2.38 11.45
CA GLY A 63 -2.86 -1.29 12.39
C GLY A 63 -1.75 -1.58 13.40
N GLY A 64 -1.13 -2.76 13.34
CA GLY A 64 -0.01 -3.18 14.18
C GLY A 64 1.35 -2.91 13.55
N THR A 65 2.41 -3.34 14.24
CA THR A 65 3.81 -3.17 13.79
C THR A 65 4.34 -4.37 13.02
N THR A 66 3.53 -5.42 12.90
CA THR A 66 3.85 -6.59 12.08
C THR A 66 3.41 -6.35 10.65
N ILE A 67 4.34 -6.52 9.72
CA ILE A 67 4.09 -6.46 8.29
C ILE A 67 3.80 -7.87 7.80
N TYR A 68 2.66 -8.02 7.14
CA TYR A 68 2.24 -9.24 6.46
C TYR A 68 2.26 -9.02 4.95
N ARG A 69 2.49 -10.10 4.21
CA ARG A 69 2.41 -10.15 2.75
C ARG A 69 1.30 -11.09 2.33
N HIS A 70 0.56 -10.73 1.30
CA HIS A 70 -0.32 -11.62 0.55
C HIS A 70 0.09 -11.67 -0.92
N ILE A 71 0.21 -12.87 -1.50
CA ILE A 71 0.40 -13.07 -2.93
C ILE A 71 -0.95 -13.48 -3.52
N PHE A 72 -1.57 -12.62 -4.31
CA PHE A 72 -2.98 -12.78 -4.67
C PHE A 72 -3.23 -13.91 -5.69
N SER A 73 -2.28 -14.17 -6.58
CA SER A 73 -2.36 -15.30 -7.52
C SER A 73 -2.39 -16.64 -6.80
N THR A 74 -1.57 -16.82 -5.76
CA THR A 74 -1.43 -18.08 -5.00
C THR A 74 -2.36 -18.16 -3.79
N GLY A 75 -2.81 -17.02 -3.26
CA GLY A 75 -3.57 -16.95 -2.01
C GLY A 75 -2.72 -17.04 -0.74
N GLU A 76 -1.39 -17.12 -0.88
CA GLU A 76 -0.49 -17.25 0.27
C GLU A 76 -0.45 -15.97 1.08
N SER A 77 -0.64 -16.08 2.40
CA SER A 77 -0.40 -15.00 3.36
C SER A 77 0.75 -15.39 4.30
N LYS A 78 1.69 -14.47 4.54
CA LYS A 78 2.89 -14.71 5.33
C LYS A 78 3.20 -13.53 6.24
N GLU A 79 3.60 -13.81 7.48
CA GLU A 79 4.24 -12.82 8.35
C GLU A 79 5.66 -12.54 7.85
N MET A 80 5.98 -11.27 7.60
CA MET A 80 7.28 -10.88 7.05
C MET A 80 8.23 -10.43 8.15
N VAL A 81 7.80 -9.47 8.97
CA VAL A 81 8.61 -8.92 10.08
C VAL A 81 7.72 -8.18 11.07
N ASN A 82 8.07 -8.22 12.36
CA ASN A 82 7.57 -7.28 13.34
C ASN A 82 8.59 -6.15 13.51
N ALA A 83 8.25 -4.92 13.09
CA ALA A 83 9.19 -3.80 13.10
C ALA A 83 9.82 -3.54 14.48
N LYS A 84 9.09 -3.82 15.57
CA LYS A 84 9.58 -3.69 16.95
C LYS A 84 10.83 -4.50 17.26
N THR A 85 11.09 -5.59 16.53
CA THR A 85 12.25 -6.45 16.78
C THR A 85 13.53 -5.90 16.17
N LEU A 86 13.44 -4.98 15.20
CA LEU A 86 14.57 -4.42 14.47
C LEU A 86 14.72 -2.91 14.66
N VAL A 87 13.64 -2.21 14.99
CA VAL A 87 13.59 -0.75 15.06
C VAL A 87 13.29 -0.31 16.50
N PRO A 88 14.20 0.42 17.15
CA PRO A 88 13.98 0.97 18.49
C PRO A 88 12.73 1.86 18.54
N ASN A 89 12.00 1.79 19.65
CA ASN A 89 10.82 2.63 19.91
C ASN A 89 9.68 2.49 18.87
N ALA A 90 9.68 1.48 18.00
CA ALA A 90 8.63 1.24 17.00
C ALA A 90 7.36 0.63 17.62
N ASN A 91 6.84 1.21 18.70
CA ASN A 91 5.81 0.59 19.54
C ASN A 91 4.41 0.58 18.91
N MET A 92 4.11 1.54 18.05
CA MET A 92 2.81 1.68 17.42
C MET A 92 3.03 2.00 15.96
N ALA A 93 2.43 1.22 15.05
CA ALA A 93 2.31 1.69 13.68
C ALA A 93 1.38 2.89 13.67
N TYR A 94 1.77 3.91 12.91
CA TYR A 94 0.97 5.10 12.74
C TYR A 94 0.52 5.14 11.29
N ASN A 95 -0.69 4.61 11.07
CA ASN A 95 -1.31 4.31 9.78
C ASN A 95 -0.74 3.07 9.09
N GLY A 96 -1.36 2.71 7.96
CA GLY A 96 -0.99 1.55 7.14
C GLY A 96 0.32 1.75 6.38
N PRO A 97 0.93 0.64 5.92
CA PRO A 97 2.21 0.68 5.20
C PRO A 97 2.06 1.30 3.80
N GLY A 98 3.18 1.73 3.23
CA GLY A 98 3.29 2.06 1.81
C GLY A 98 4.33 1.18 1.13
N VAL A 99 4.08 0.72 -0.10
CA VAL A 99 5.10 0.01 -0.89
C VAL A 99 5.60 0.88 -2.03
N HIS A 100 6.91 0.95 -2.20
CA HIS A 100 7.51 1.69 -3.29
C HIS A 100 7.20 0.96 -4.62
N PRO A 101 6.55 1.61 -5.61
CA PRO A 101 6.04 0.93 -6.80
C PRO A 101 7.13 0.35 -7.70
N ILE A 102 8.31 0.97 -7.72
CA ILE A 102 9.48 0.51 -8.50
C ILE A 102 10.27 -0.58 -7.75
N THR A 103 10.81 -0.25 -6.57
CA THR A 103 11.71 -1.16 -5.85
C THR A 103 10.97 -2.30 -5.14
N GLY A 104 9.74 -2.07 -4.67
CA GLY A 104 9.04 -3.00 -3.79
C GLY A 104 9.43 -2.89 -2.32
N ASP A 105 10.28 -1.92 -1.96
CA ASP A 105 10.59 -1.66 -0.55
C ASP A 105 9.30 -1.25 0.18
N VAL A 106 9.06 -1.81 1.35
CA VAL A 106 7.88 -1.54 2.18
C VAL A 106 8.26 -0.57 3.28
N TYR A 107 7.49 0.49 3.41
CA TYR A 107 7.71 1.54 4.38
C TYR A 107 6.65 1.47 5.46
N LEU A 108 7.08 1.64 6.72
CA LEU A 108 6.20 1.69 7.87
C LEU A 108 6.58 2.86 8.76
N ASN A 109 5.59 3.71 9.05
CA ASN A 109 5.72 4.76 10.03
C ASN A 109 5.36 4.21 11.41
N THR A 110 6.19 4.49 12.41
CA THR A 110 5.88 4.12 13.80
C THR A 110 6.15 5.26 14.77
N ILE A 111 5.43 5.28 15.89
CA ILE A 111 5.66 6.16 17.03
C ILE A 111 5.86 5.33 18.29
N LYS A 112 6.59 5.88 19.26
CA LYS A 112 6.75 5.24 20.56
C LYS A 112 5.45 5.20 21.36
N GLY A 113 4.62 6.23 21.21
CA GLY A 113 3.35 6.36 21.92
C GLY A 113 2.67 7.70 21.66
N TYR A 114 1.51 7.90 22.28
CA TYR A 114 0.80 9.19 22.31
C TYR A 114 1.39 10.15 23.37
N GLY A 115 0.81 11.35 23.50
CA GLY A 115 1.40 12.40 24.34
C GLY A 115 2.75 12.81 23.76
N TRP A 116 3.71 13.26 24.58
CA TRP A 116 5.00 13.72 24.05
C TRP A 116 5.85 12.63 23.36
N ASP A 117 5.54 11.35 23.58
CA ASP A 117 6.19 10.24 22.88
C ASP A 117 5.89 10.22 21.37
N PHE A 118 4.93 11.01 20.85
CA PHE A 118 4.71 11.12 19.40
C PHE A 118 5.92 11.70 18.66
N THR A 119 6.78 12.43 19.39
CA THR A 119 8.00 13.02 18.85
C THR A 119 9.09 11.98 18.64
N ILE A 120 9.00 10.83 19.30
CA ILE A 120 9.89 9.68 19.12
C ILE A 120 9.27 8.79 18.05
N ASN A 121 9.75 8.91 16.81
CA ASN A 121 9.13 8.29 15.64
C ASN A 121 10.15 7.74 14.65
N ASN A 122 9.72 6.75 13.90
CA ASN A 122 10.52 6.11 12.86
C ASN A 122 9.78 6.11 11.52
N ILE A 123 10.53 6.38 10.45
CA ILE A 123 10.17 5.96 9.09
C ILE A 123 11.12 4.82 8.75
N SER A 124 10.61 3.59 8.76
CA SER A 124 11.43 2.40 8.52
C SER A 124 11.17 1.84 7.14
N VAL A 125 12.24 1.43 6.45
CA VAL A 125 12.20 0.87 5.09
C VAL A 125 12.65 -0.58 5.15
N PHE A 126 11.82 -1.47 4.61
CA PHE A 126 12.05 -2.90 4.59
C PHE A 126 12.19 -3.41 3.15
N ASN A 127 13.16 -4.30 2.92
CA ASN A 127 13.29 -5.09 1.70
C ASN A 127 13.16 -6.56 2.07
N PHE A 128 12.21 -7.26 1.44
CA PHE A 128 11.90 -8.65 1.74
C PHE A 128 12.46 -9.65 0.71
N ASP A 129 13.50 -9.24 -0.01
CA ASP A 129 14.31 -10.16 -0.80
C ASP A 129 14.95 -11.21 0.12
N GLU A 130 14.81 -12.49 -0.24
CA GLU A 130 15.20 -13.64 0.60
C GLU A 130 16.73 -13.78 0.70
N ASP A 131 17.49 -13.16 -0.21
CA ASP A 131 18.95 -13.17 -0.21
C ASP A 131 19.58 -12.16 0.77
N LEU A 132 18.77 -11.33 1.43
CA LEU A 132 19.24 -10.32 2.37
C LEU A 132 19.40 -10.86 3.79
N ILE A 133 20.49 -10.45 4.45
CA ILE A 133 20.80 -10.82 5.85
C ILE A 133 19.80 -10.20 6.84
N SER A 134 19.22 -9.04 6.49
CA SER A 134 18.23 -8.34 7.29
C SER A 134 17.20 -7.69 6.38
N PRO A 135 15.90 -7.73 6.73
CA PRO A 135 14.90 -7.02 5.97
C PRO A 135 14.95 -5.51 6.21
N LEU A 136 15.52 -5.02 7.32
CA LEU A 136 15.61 -3.59 7.60
C LEU A 136 16.68 -2.94 6.71
N LYS A 137 16.25 -2.16 5.73
CA LYS A 137 17.09 -1.47 4.75
C LYS A 137 17.54 -0.08 5.24
N ALA A 138 16.63 0.65 5.87
CA ALA A 138 16.91 1.99 6.40
C ALA A 138 15.94 2.34 7.53
N ASN A 139 16.37 3.23 8.44
CA ASN A 139 15.53 3.83 9.47
C ASN A 139 15.83 5.33 9.58
N TYR A 140 14.78 6.14 9.61
CA TYR A 140 14.89 7.59 9.81
C TYR A 140 14.15 7.97 11.09
N GLU A 141 14.87 8.61 12.01
CA GLU A 141 14.41 8.83 13.38
C GLU A 141 14.06 10.30 13.62
N ASP A 142 12.93 10.53 14.27
CA ASP A 142 12.51 11.82 14.86
C ASP A 142 12.34 13.00 13.89
N TYR A 143 12.17 12.71 12.59
CA TYR A 143 11.99 13.74 11.55
C TYR A 143 10.56 14.25 11.41
N THR A 144 9.56 13.51 11.90
CA THR A 144 8.14 13.84 11.69
C THR A 144 7.36 13.96 12.98
N ARG A 145 6.08 14.33 12.88
CA ARG A 145 5.11 14.32 13.98
C ARG A 145 3.82 13.75 13.43
N PHE A 146 3.33 12.67 14.02
CA PHE A 146 2.13 11.96 13.55
C PHE A 146 2.16 11.65 12.03
N PRO A 147 3.16 10.90 11.54
CA PRO A 147 3.33 10.65 10.11
C PRO A 147 2.15 9.89 9.49
N ALA A 148 1.27 10.62 8.80
CA ALA A 148 -0.06 10.16 8.43
C ALA A 148 -0.09 9.13 7.28
N GLY A 149 0.99 8.97 6.51
CA GLY A 149 1.05 8.05 5.37
C GLY A 149 2.32 8.21 4.55
N ILE A 150 2.48 7.36 3.54
CA ILE A 150 3.65 7.32 2.64
C ILE A 150 3.15 7.22 1.22
N PHE A 151 3.48 8.21 0.40
CA PHE A 151 2.95 8.35 -0.95
C PHE A 151 4.10 8.55 -1.94
N PHE A 152 4.10 7.75 -3.01
CA PHE A 152 5.13 7.81 -4.04
C PHE A 152 4.58 8.54 -5.27
N LEU A 153 5.35 9.47 -5.82
CA LEU A 153 4.96 10.22 -7.03
C LEU A 153 4.62 9.29 -8.21
N GLU A 154 5.32 8.16 -8.31
CA GLU A 154 5.10 7.17 -9.36
C GLU A 154 3.69 6.57 -9.32
N ASN A 155 3.03 6.50 -8.16
CA ASN A 155 1.65 6.02 -8.04
C ASN A 155 0.63 6.95 -8.73
N PHE A 156 1.02 8.20 -9.02
CA PHE A 156 0.16 9.21 -9.63
C PHE A 156 0.56 9.53 -11.08
N ARG A 157 1.60 8.86 -11.62
CA ARG A 157 1.98 9.06 -13.00
C ARG A 157 0.91 8.46 -13.92
N ILE A 158 0.24 9.34 -14.64
CA ILE A 158 -0.70 8.97 -15.69
C ILE A 158 0.13 8.38 -16.84
N SER A 159 -0.15 7.13 -17.22
CA SER A 159 0.42 6.54 -18.42
C SER A 159 0.01 7.39 -19.63
N SER A 160 0.99 7.88 -20.39
CA SER A 160 0.77 8.75 -21.57
C SER A 160 -0.07 8.10 -22.68
N THR A 161 -0.35 6.79 -22.57
CA THR A 161 -1.28 6.06 -23.44
C THR A 161 -2.75 6.48 -23.32
N LEU A 162 -3.13 7.27 -22.31
CA LEU A 162 -4.50 7.79 -22.20
C LEU A 162 -4.78 9.02 -23.09
N PHE A 163 -3.78 9.56 -23.78
CA PHE A 163 -3.92 10.73 -24.67
C PHE A 163 -3.77 10.42 -26.17
N SER A 164 -3.72 9.15 -26.60
CA SER A 164 -3.54 8.81 -28.02
C SER A 164 -4.82 8.61 -28.82
N GLU A 165 -6.01 8.91 -28.28
CA GLU A 165 -7.27 8.84 -29.04
C GLU A 165 -8.00 10.18 -29.02
N SER A 166 -7.63 11.07 -29.95
CA SER A 166 -8.54 11.95 -30.71
C SER A 166 -7.73 12.87 -31.62
N SER A 167 -7.30 12.33 -32.76
CA SER A 167 -7.01 13.13 -33.94
C SER A 167 -7.97 12.73 -35.05
N ASP A 168 -9.26 12.83 -34.78
CA ASP A 168 -10.26 12.84 -35.84
C ASP A 168 -10.36 14.28 -36.38
N ASN A 169 -9.93 14.40 -37.63
CA ASN A 169 -10.04 15.59 -38.46
C ASN A 169 -11.47 16.13 -38.47
N ALA A 170 -11.64 17.37 -38.01
CA ALA A 170 -12.78 18.19 -38.38
C ALA A 170 -12.29 19.59 -38.77
N THR A 171 -12.12 19.80 -40.06
CA THR A 171 -12.01 21.15 -40.63
C THR A 171 -13.42 21.77 -40.58
N PRO A 172 -13.66 22.91 -39.91
CA PRO A 172 -14.96 23.56 -39.99
C PRO A 172 -15.04 24.34 -41.30
N GLY A 173 -15.92 23.93 -42.20
CA GLY A 173 -16.34 24.76 -43.32
C GLY A 173 -17.15 25.95 -42.81
N PHE A 174 -16.72 27.16 -43.16
CA PHE A 174 -17.52 28.38 -43.02
C PHE A 174 -18.18 28.65 -44.38
N ASP A 175 -19.48 28.40 -44.48
CA ASP A 175 -20.34 29.03 -45.49
C ASP A 175 -20.90 30.32 -44.87
N ILE A 176 -20.66 31.43 -45.55
CA ILE A 176 -21.27 32.73 -45.25
C ILE A 176 -22.07 33.12 -46.50
N GLU A 177 -23.40 33.22 -46.34
CA GLU A 177 -24.28 33.97 -47.24
C GLU A 177 -23.99 35.48 -47.18
#